data_AF-A0A835EKQ1-F1
#
_entry.id   AF-A0A835EKQ1-F1
#
_cell.length_a   1.000
_cell.length_b   1.000
_cell.length_c   1.000
_cell.angle_alpha   90.00
_cell.angle_beta   90.00
_cell.angle_gamma   90.00
#
_symmetry.space_group_name_H-M   'P 1'
#
loop_
_entity.id
_entity.type
_entity.pdbx_description
1 polymer ?
#
loop_
_entity_poly.entity_id
_entity_poly.type
_entity_poly.pdbx_seq_one_letter_code
_entity_poly.pdbx_strand_id
1 'polypeptide(L)'
;MYWKVYDHESNKKIVDLGVAPGLDVSRRLAYVPLGAGKAGVGKWYCPFFLVEEHGVTRRDPMGRGAFYEVVLEQRWEPMHGDAVRHGDDSSKLAMKVLIGGSIEVRSEDALSSLQGATYMWFVAATGQKVGVCTMVCERMLWEVTKAGWVDEEKDAGRVAHESMVLVERFVVKRMDGSVVVAIDFVHLNVTKANKLV
;
A
#
# COMPACT_ATOMS: atom_id res chain seq x y z
N MET A 1 9.18 -14.57 9.80
CA MET A 1 10.29 -13.94 10.56
C MET A 1 9.71 -13.12 11.70
N TYR A 2 10.41 -13.09 12.85
CA TYR A 2 10.01 -12.37 14.07
C TYR A 2 10.95 -11.17 14.26
N TRP A 3 10.42 -9.96 14.45
CA TRP A 3 11.22 -8.74 14.55
C TRP A 3 11.40 -8.33 16.02
N LYS A 4 12.66 -8.26 16.47
CA LYS A 4 13.08 -7.76 17.78
C LYS A 4 14.10 -6.63 17.57
N VAL A 5 13.94 -5.54 18.32
CA VAL A 5 14.88 -4.42 18.30
C VAL A 5 15.69 -4.46 19.58
N TYR A 6 17.01 -4.39 19.44
CA TYR A 6 17.95 -4.43 20.54
C TYR A 6 18.72 -3.12 20.62
N ASP A 7 19.05 -2.75 21.84
CA ASP A 7 20.01 -1.70 22.12
C ASP A 7 21.40 -2.23 21.82
N HIS A 8 22.15 -1.54 20.97
CA HIS A 8 23.45 -2.03 20.52
C HIS A 8 24.48 -2.04 21.67
N GLU A 9 24.40 -1.09 22.60
CA GLU A 9 25.39 -0.92 23.68
C GLU A 9 25.16 -1.88 24.85
N SER A 10 23.90 -2.08 25.24
CA SER A 10 23.53 -2.93 26.37
C SER A 10 23.07 -4.33 25.98
N ASN A 11 22.91 -4.61 24.68
CA ASN A 11 22.33 -5.84 24.12
C ASN A 11 20.97 -6.21 24.75
N LYS A 12 20.26 -5.22 25.30
CA LYS A 12 18.94 -5.40 25.89
C LYS A 12 17.88 -5.33 24.80
N LYS A 13 16.91 -6.23 24.86
CA LYS A 13 15.72 -6.16 24.01
C LYS A 13 14.93 -4.91 24.39
N ILE A 14 14.89 -3.92 23.49
CA ILE A 14 14.16 -2.67 23.69
C ILE A 14 12.69 -2.89 23.35
N VAL A 15 12.44 -3.56 22.22
CA VAL A 15 11.10 -3.70 21.66
C VAL A 15 10.90 -5.06 21.03
N ASP A 16 9.80 -5.70 21.39
CA ASP A 16 9.21 -6.76 20.58
C ASP A 16 8.26 -6.14 19.57
N LEU A 17 8.41 -6.33 18.26
CA LEU A 17 7.42 -5.83 17.29
C LEU A 17 6.40 -6.91 16.92
N GLY A 18 6.80 -8.18 16.99
CA GLY A 18 6.00 -9.34 16.61
C GLY A 18 6.40 -9.92 15.25
N VAL A 19 5.49 -10.70 14.67
CA VAL A 19 5.73 -11.42 13.41
C VAL A 19 5.35 -10.54 12.22
N ALA A 20 6.30 -10.36 11.31
CA ALA A 20 6.10 -9.75 10.00
C ALA A 20 6.91 -10.57 8.99
N PRO A 21 6.28 -11.57 8.33
CA PRO A 21 6.98 -12.52 7.46
C PRO A 21 7.34 -11.93 6.09
N GLY A 22 6.90 -10.69 5.80
CA GLY A 22 6.99 -10.10 4.49
C GLY A 22 5.79 -10.48 3.62
N LEU A 23 6.02 -10.66 2.33
CA LEU A 23 4.99 -11.04 1.36
C LEU A 23 4.67 -12.53 1.48
N ASP A 24 3.38 -12.85 1.55
CA ASP A 24 2.85 -14.21 1.45
C ASP A 24 2.44 -14.47 0.01
N VAL A 25 3.33 -15.13 -0.75
CA VAL A 25 3.13 -15.40 -2.18
C VAL A 25 1.91 -16.30 -2.42
N SER A 26 1.66 -17.27 -1.53
CA SER A 26 0.53 -18.18 -1.66
C SER A 26 -0.80 -17.44 -1.50
N ARG A 27 -0.91 -16.55 -0.51
CA ARG A 27 -2.10 -15.72 -0.34
C ARG A 27 -2.25 -14.66 -1.44
N ARG A 28 -1.14 -14.15 -1.97
CA ARG A 28 -1.15 -13.18 -3.06
C ARG A 28 -1.68 -13.76 -4.37
N LEU A 29 -1.35 -15.02 -4.66
CA LEU A 29 -1.81 -15.74 -5.85
C LEU A 29 -3.23 -16.31 -5.68
N ALA A 30 -3.71 -16.44 -4.44
CA ALA A 30 -5.04 -16.95 -4.18
C ALA A 30 -6.11 -15.94 -4.66
N TYR A 31 -7.07 -16.44 -5.43
CA TYR A 31 -8.22 -15.63 -5.80
C TYR A 31 -9.08 -15.34 -4.56
N VAL A 32 -9.34 -14.06 -4.30
CA VAL A 32 -10.25 -13.61 -3.25
C VAL A 32 -11.60 -13.34 -3.90
N PRO A 33 -12.64 -14.14 -3.62
CA PRO A 33 -13.96 -13.96 -4.22
C PRO A 33 -14.54 -12.57 -3.93
N LEU A 34 -15.32 -12.06 -4.88
CA LEU A 34 -16.04 -10.80 -4.68
C LEU A 34 -16.94 -10.92 -3.43
N GLY A 35 -16.87 -9.92 -2.53
CA GLY A 35 -17.63 -9.93 -1.27
C GLY A 35 -16.96 -10.67 -0.10
N ALA A 36 -15.86 -11.41 -0.32
CA ALA A 36 -15.10 -12.07 0.76
C ALA A 36 -14.24 -11.09 1.60
N GLY A 37 -14.28 -9.79 1.29
CA GLY A 37 -13.51 -8.76 1.97
C GLY A 37 -12.07 -8.65 1.46
N LYS A 38 -11.24 -7.91 2.19
CA LYS A 38 -9.83 -7.68 1.85
C LYS A 38 -8.97 -8.80 2.42
N ALA A 39 -8.10 -9.39 1.60
CA ALA A 39 -7.12 -10.36 2.08
C ALA A 39 -5.79 -9.67 2.38
N GLY A 40 -5.29 -9.80 3.62
CA GLY A 40 -3.92 -9.38 3.95
C GLY A 40 -2.91 -10.37 3.38
N VAL A 41 -2.08 -9.94 2.44
CA VAL A 41 -1.11 -10.78 1.72
C VAL A 41 0.34 -10.39 2.00
N GLY A 42 0.57 -9.36 2.80
CA GLY A 42 1.92 -9.01 3.22
C GLY A 42 1.93 -8.20 4.50
N LYS A 43 3.01 -8.34 5.29
CA LYS A 43 3.21 -7.58 6.52
C LYS A 43 4.69 -7.30 6.77
N TRP A 44 5.00 -6.03 7.05
CA TRP A 44 6.34 -5.51 7.36
C TRP A 44 6.27 -4.49 8.52
N TYR A 45 7.44 -4.13 9.04
CA TYR A 45 7.61 -2.96 9.90
C TYR A 45 8.45 -1.91 9.17
N CYS A 46 8.05 -0.64 9.30
CA CYS A 46 8.74 0.50 8.73
C CYS A 46 9.26 1.40 9.86
N PRO A 47 10.57 1.69 9.92
CA PRO A 47 11.11 2.65 10.87
C PRO A 47 10.44 4.03 10.74
N PHE A 48 10.39 4.76 11.85
CA PHE A 48 9.65 6.00 11.91
C PHE A 48 10.14 7.11 11.00
N PHE A 49 11.45 7.21 10.79
CA PHE A 49 12.08 8.24 9.98
C PHE A 49 11.87 8.05 8.47
N LEU A 50 11.06 7.07 8.05
CA LEU A 50 10.68 6.88 6.65
C LEU A 50 9.23 7.32 6.38
N VAL A 51 8.47 7.67 7.42
CA VAL A 51 7.09 8.17 7.32
C VAL A 51 6.91 9.35 8.27
N GLU A 52 6.73 10.53 7.69
CA GLU A 52 6.62 11.79 8.39
C GLU A 52 5.16 12.25 8.46
N GLU A 53 4.68 12.54 9.67
CA GLU A 53 3.32 13.03 9.89
C GLU A 53 3.38 14.50 10.32
N HIS A 54 2.88 15.40 9.49
CA HIS A 54 3.00 16.83 9.77
C HIS A 54 2.18 17.22 11.01
N GLY A 55 2.80 17.96 11.93
CA GLY A 55 2.14 18.41 13.15
C GLY A 55 1.97 17.33 14.24
N VAL A 56 2.47 16.12 14.04
CA VAL A 56 2.41 15.04 15.05
C VAL A 56 3.73 14.94 15.79
N THR A 57 3.75 15.37 17.05
CA THR A 57 4.93 15.18 17.92
C THR A 57 4.99 13.74 18.40
N ARG A 58 6.06 13.03 18.04
CA ARG A 58 6.29 11.64 18.47
C ARG A 58 6.72 11.61 19.93
N ARG A 59 5.95 10.94 20.78
CA ARG A 59 6.22 10.87 22.23
C ARG A 59 7.33 9.88 22.62
N ASP A 60 7.57 8.87 21.79
CA ASP A 60 8.53 7.81 22.08
C ASP A 60 9.29 7.38 20.82
N PRO A 61 10.44 8.03 20.53
CA PRO A 61 11.27 7.72 19.37
C PRO A 61 12.15 6.48 19.58
N MET A 62 12.19 5.88 20.78
CA MET A 62 13.08 4.75 21.10
C MET A 62 12.35 3.45 21.43
N GLY A 63 11.05 3.47 21.76
CA GLY A 63 10.25 2.27 22.03
C GLY A 63 9.44 1.78 20.83
N ARG A 64 8.33 1.07 21.10
CA ARG A 64 7.43 0.56 20.02
C ARG A 64 6.95 1.67 19.12
N GLY A 65 6.80 2.87 19.70
CA GLY A 65 6.47 4.08 18.98
C GLY A 65 7.41 4.37 17.81
N ALA A 66 8.63 3.85 17.74
CA ALA A 66 9.61 4.09 16.68
C ALA A 66 9.32 3.35 15.35
N PHE A 67 8.23 2.60 15.24
CA PHE A 67 7.89 1.84 14.04
C PHE A 67 6.45 2.07 13.61
N TYR A 68 6.20 1.82 12.32
CA TYR A 68 4.88 1.64 11.75
C TYR A 68 4.72 0.19 11.30
N GLU A 69 3.52 -0.33 11.37
CA GLU A 69 3.14 -1.58 10.70
C GLU A 69 2.73 -1.26 9.26
N VAL A 70 3.25 -2.01 8.29
CA VAL A 70 2.84 -1.91 6.89
C VAL A 70 2.18 -3.21 6.49
N VAL A 71 0.94 -3.14 6.01
CA VAL A 71 0.17 -4.30 5.54
C VAL A 71 -0.14 -4.13 4.07
N LEU A 72 0.06 -5.17 3.28
CA LEU A 72 -0.43 -5.24 1.90
C LEU A 72 -1.75 -6.01 1.88
N GLU A 73 -2.81 -5.36 1.45
CA GLU A 73 -4.14 -5.94 1.26
C GLU A 73 -4.43 -6.08 -0.23
N GLN A 74 -5.19 -7.11 -0.60
CA GLN A 74 -5.70 -7.29 -1.95
C GLN A 74 -7.21 -7.39 -1.97
N ARG A 75 -7.81 -6.86 -3.03
CA ARG A 75 -9.24 -6.98 -3.33
C ARG A 75 -9.49 -6.85 -4.83
N TRP A 76 -10.59 -7.44 -5.28
CA TRP A 76 -11.11 -7.27 -6.63
C TRP A 76 -12.26 -6.27 -6.60
N GLU A 77 -12.22 -5.27 -7.48
CA GLU A 77 -13.26 -4.25 -7.60
C GLU A 77 -13.88 -4.28 -9.02
N PRO A 78 -15.19 -4.05 -9.18
CA PRO A 78 -15.80 -3.91 -10.50
C PRO A 78 -15.21 -2.69 -11.23
N MET A 79 -14.83 -2.89 -12.49
CA MET A 79 -14.42 -1.82 -13.39
C MET A 79 -15.67 -1.02 -13.76
N HIS A 80 -15.84 0.16 -13.18
CA HIS A 80 -16.88 1.08 -13.60
C HIS A 80 -16.41 1.77 -14.89
N GLY A 81 -17.25 1.80 -15.93
CA GLY A 81 -16.89 2.23 -17.29
C GLY A 81 -16.39 3.67 -17.46
N ASP A 82 -16.30 4.44 -16.37
CA ASP A 82 -15.82 5.82 -16.36
C ASP A 82 -14.29 5.93 -16.15
N ALA A 83 -13.63 4.86 -15.69
CA ALA A 83 -12.17 4.83 -15.49
C ALA A 83 -11.35 4.81 -16.80
N VAL A 84 -12.01 4.61 -17.95
CA VAL A 84 -11.37 4.45 -19.27
C VAL A 84 -11.10 5.81 -19.97
N ARG A 85 -11.60 6.94 -19.44
CA ARG A 85 -11.58 8.21 -20.20
C ARG A 85 -10.49 9.21 -19.86
N HIS A 86 -9.61 8.93 -18.89
CA HIS A 86 -8.63 9.95 -18.46
C HIS A 86 -7.20 9.45 -18.25
N GLY A 87 -6.88 8.23 -18.72
CA GLY A 87 -5.51 7.73 -18.78
C GLY A 87 -4.99 7.85 -20.21
N ASP A 88 -3.91 8.60 -20.40
CA ASP A 88 -3.04 8.45 -21.57
C ASP A 88 -2.71 6.96 -21.78
N ASP A 89 -2.75 6.52 -23.03
CA ASP A 89 -2.98 5.14 -23.52
C ASP A 89 -1.80 4.16 -23.27
N SER A 90 -1.11 4.25 -22.12
CA SER A 90 0.07 3.41 -21.85
C SER A 90 0.34 3.01 -20.40
N SER A 91 -0.28 3.64 -19.38
CA SER A 91 0.03 3.31 -17.98
C SER A 91 -0.82 2.15 -17.46
N LYS A 92 -0.20 0.98 -17.26
CA LYS A 92 -0.87 -0.27 -16.81
C LYS A 92 -1.26 -0.29 -15.32
N LEU A 93 -0.88 0.74 -14.57
CA LEU A 93 -1.03 0.83 -13.12
C LEU A 93 -1.40 2.26 -12.71
N ALA A 94 -2.52 2.42 -12.02
CA ALA A 94 -2.92 3.70 -11.42
C ALA A 94 -2.68 3.69 -9.90
N MET A 95 -2.17 4.80 -9.36
CA MET A 95 -1.92 4.98 -7.92
C MET A 95 -2.94 5.94 -7.31
N LYS A 96 -3.55 5.57 -6.19
CA LYS A 96 -4.52 6.37 -5.43
C LYS A 96 -4.17 6.37 -3.95
N VAL A 97 -4.22 7.53 -3.30
CA VAL A 97 -3.82 7.67 -1.89
C VAL A 97 -5.01 8.09 -1.01
N LEU A 98 -5.03 7.54 0.21
CA LEU A 98 -6.08 7.71 1.20
C LEU A 98 -5.45 8.07 2.54
N ILE A 99 -5.82 9.21 3.11
CA ILE A 99 -5.43 9.63 4.46
C ILE A 99 -6.68 9.72 5.32
N GLY A 100 -6.68 9.05 6.47
CA GLY A 100 -7.83 9.04 7.39
C GLY A 100 -9.14 8.51 6.78
N GLY A 101 -9.08 7.79 5.65
CA GLY A 101 -10.27 7.30 4.93
C GLY A 101 -10.82 8.24 3.84
N SER A 102 -10.24 9.44 3.66
CA SER A 102 -10.60 10.37 2.59
C SER A 102 -9.71 10.19 1.36
N ILE A 103 -10.28 10.32 0.16
CA ILE A 103 -9.54 10.28 -1.11
C ILE A 103 -8.76 11.58 -1.28
N GLU A 104 -7.46 11.46 -1.50
CA GLU A 104 -6.59 12.61 -1.74
C GLU A 104 -6.37 12.94 -3.20
N VAL A 105 -6.16 14.25 -3.42
CA VAL A 105 -6.24 14.94 -4.72
C VAL A 105 -4.90 15.59 -5.12
N ARG A 106 -3.82 15.50 -4.32
CA ARG A 106 -2.54 16.09 -4.75
C ARG A 106 -1.33 15.47 -4.06
N SER A 107 -0.43 14.89 -4.83
CA SER A 107 0.98 14.75 -4.43
C SER A 107 1.66 16.11 -4.62
N GLU A 108 2.28 16.65 -3.59
CA GLU A 108 3.26 17.74 -3.76
C GLU A 108 4.60 17.12 -4.19
N ASP A 109 5.39 17.87 -4.96
CA ASP A 109 6.70 17.43 -5.45
C ASP A 109 7.57 16.88 -4.32
N ALA A 110 8.44 15.93 -4.66
CA ALA A 110 9.30 15.28 -3.70
C ALA A 110 10.28 16.31 -3.09
N LEU A 111 10.04 16.70 -1.83
CA LEU A 111 10.88 17.66 -1.11
C LEU A 111 11.90 16.91 -0.26
N SER A 112 13.16 17.35 -0.31
CA SER A 112 14.21 16.83 0.56
C SER A 112 13.96 17.29 1.99
N SER A 113 14.01 16.37 2.95
CA SER A 113 14.02 16.71 4.37
C SER A 113 15.41 17.13 4.85
N LEU A 114 15.46 17.76 6.03
CA LEU A 114 16.70 18.08 6.73
C LEU A 114 17.62 16.85 6.99
N GLN A 115 17.05 15.64 6.94
CA GLN A 115 17.74 14.38 7.23
C GLN A 115 18.24 13.64 5.98
N GLY A 116 18.16 14.27 4.80
CA GLY A 116 18.65 13.68 3.53
C GLY A 116 17.71 12.64 2.92
N ALA A 117 16.60 12.29 3.58
CA ALA A 117 15.53 11.51 2.99
C ALA A 117 14.61 12.40 2.16
N THR A 118 14.34 12.01 0.91
CA THR A 118 13.34 12.65 0.06
C THR A 118 11.97 12.04 0.36
N TYR A 119 10.96 12.87 0.58
CA TYR A 119 9.60 12.43 0.86
C TYR A 119 8.66 12.82 -0.27
N MET A 120 7.75 11.91 -0.62
CA MET A 120 6.56 12.23 -1.39
C MET A 120 5.46 12.63 -0.41
N TRP A 121 4.98 13.87 -0.53
CA TRP A 121 4.00 14.46 0.38
C TRP A 121 2.58 14.29 -0.15
N PHE A 122 1.71 13.86 0.75
CA PHE A 122 0.29 13.60 0.54
C PHE A 122 -0.50 14.54 1.45
N VAL A 123 -1.53 15.20 0.89
CA VAL A 123 -2.29 16.26 1.58
C VAL A 123 -3.79 16.02 1.47
N ALA A 124 -4.42 15.90 2.64
CA ALA A 124 -5.83 15.57 2.77
C ALA A 124 -6.69 16.78 2.46
N ALA A 125 -7.92 16.54 2.04
CA ALA A 125 -8.93 17.61 1.98
C ALA A 125 -9.12 18.30 3.35
N THR A 126 -8.85 17.57 4.44
CA THR A 126 -8.86 18.07 5.83
C THR A 126 -7.61 18.89 6.19
N GLY A 127 -6.63 18.99 5.30
CA GLY A 127 -5.35 19.68 5.52
C GLY A 127 -4.27 18.84 6.22
N GLN A 128 -4.56 17.58 6.57
CA GLN A 128 -3.56 16.66 7.12
C GLN A 128 -2.48 16.37 6.07
N LYS A 129 -1.19 16.40 6.47
CA LYS A 129 -0.08 16.08 5.55
C LYS A 129 0.73 14.88 6.05
N VAL A 130 1.03 13.95 5.15
CA VAL A 130 1.91 12.80 5.43
C VAL A 130 2.97 12.70 4.33
N GLY A 131 4.23 12.62 4.72
CA GLY A 131 5.35 12.33 3.85
C GLY A 131 5.71 10.86 3.92
N VAL A 132 5.81 10.18 2.78
CA VAL A 132 6.38 8.82 2.70
C VAL A 132 7.70 8.90 1.95
N CYS A 133 8.77 8.34 2.53
CA CYS A 133 10.08 8.35 1.91
C CYS A 133 10.02 7.71 0.52
N THR A 134 10.66 8.32 -0.47
CA THR A 134 10.64 7.85 -1.86
C THR A 134 11.13 6.41 -1.99
N MET A 135 12.14 6.00 -1.22
CA MET A 135 12.61 4.60 -1.19
C MET A 135 11.52 3.61 -0.74
N VAL A 136 10.64 4.01 0.18
CA VAL A 136 9.51 3.20 0.61
C VAL A 136 8.47 3.11 -0.50
N CYS A 137 8.16 4.22 -1.16
CA CYS A 137 7.25 4.27 -2.30
C CYS A 137 7.77 3.41 -3.47
N GLU A 138 9.04 3.51 -3.81
CA GLU A 138 9.72 2.69 -4.81
C GLU A 138 9.68 1.21 -4.43
N ARG A 139 9.89 0.88 -3.16
CA ARG A 139 9.81 -0.50 -2.70
C ARG A 139 8.38 -1.04 -2.82
N MET A 140 7.36 -0.26 -2.46
CA MET A 140 5.95 -0.65 -2.65
C MET A 140 5.64 -0.91 -4.13
N LEU A 141 6.08 -0.01 -5.01
CA LEU A 141 5.91 -0.14 -6.46
C LEU A 141 6.62 -1.39 -6.99
N TRP A 142 7.85 -1.67 -6.55
CA TRP A 142 8.59 -2.87 -6.90
C TRP A 142 7.87 -4.15 -6.47
N GLU A 143 7.33 -4.20 -5.25
CA GLU A 143 6.55 -5.36 -4.77
C GLU A 143 5.30 -5.57 -5.64
N VAL A 144 4.60 -4.50 -6.04
CA VAL A 144 3.40 -4.55 -6.89
C VAL A 144 3.71 -5.00 -8.31
N THR A 145 4.74 -4.43 -8.92
CA THR A 145 5.11 -4.68 -10.33
C THR A 145 5.80 -6.02 -10.57
N LYS A 146 6.49 -6.57 -9.56
CA LYS A 146 7.16 -7.88 -9.69
C LYS A 146 6.17 -9.06 -9.76
N ALA A 147 4.93 -8.87 -9.31
CA ALA A 147 3.91 -9.91 -9.42
C ALA A 147 3.45 -10.01 -10.87
N GLY A 148 4.02 -10.98 -11.59
CA GLY A 148 3.63 -11.36 -12.94
C GLY A 148 2.21 -11.93 -12.99
N TRP A 149 1.20 -11.08 -12.78
CA TRP A 149 -0.16 -11.34 -13.19
C TRP A 149 -0.16 -11.45 -14.71
N VAL A 150 -0.35 -12.67 -15.20
CA VAL A 150 -0.41 -12.97 -16.63
C VAL A 150 -1.75 -12.46 -17.15
N ASP A 151 -1.69 -11.75 -18.26
CA ASP A 151 -2.84 -11.34 -19.06
C ASP A 151 -3.57 -12.61 -19.52
N GLU A 152 -4.73 -12.92 -18.92
CA GLU A 152 -5.63 -13.94 -19.48
C GLU A 152 -6.47 -13.30 -20.59
N GLU A 153 -5.82 -12.70 -21.59
CA GLU A 153 -6.47 -12.42 -22.86
C GLU A 153 -6.62 -13.74 -23.61
N LYS A 154 -7.70 -14.47 -23.33
CA LYS A 154 -8.19 -15.53 -24.20
C LYS A 154 -9.51 -15.11 -24.81
N ASP A 155 -9.43 -14.79 -26.11
CA ASP A 155 -10.43 -15.02 -27.15
C ASP A 155 -11.79 -15.50 -26.62
N ALA A 156 -12.68 -14.56 -26.32
CA ALA A 156 -14.11 -14.83 -26.24
C ALA A 156 -14.84 -13.60 -26.77
N GLY A 157 -15.46 -13.76 -27.94
CA GLY A 157 -16.20 -12.71 -28.61
C GLY A 157 -17.19 -11.99 -27.68
N ARG A 158 -17.25 -10.67 -27.84
CA ARG A 158 -18.27 -9.73 -27.33
C ARG A 158 -19.37 -10.36 -26.47
N VAL A 159 -19.09 -10.52 -25.19
CA VAL A 159 -20.11 -10.48 -24.15
C VAL A 159 -19.55 -9.55 -23.08
N ALA A 160 -20.24 -8.45 -22.80
CA ALA A 160 -19.88 -7.49 -21.77
C ALA A 160 -19.98 -8.16 -20.39
N HIS A 161 -18.94 -8.90 -20.01
CA HIS A 161 -18.75 -9.35 -18.65
C HIS A 161 -18.32 -8.17 -17.79
N GLU A 162 -18.84 -8.10 -16.56
CA GLU A 162 -18.37 -7.21 -15.51
C GLU A 162 -16.86 -7.43 -15.31
N SER A 163 -16.04 -6.60 -15.95
CA SER A 163 -14.58 -6.67 -15.82
C SER A 163 -14.22 -6.29 -14.39
N MET A 164 -13.47 -7.14 -13.70
CA MET A 164 -12.94 -6.83 -12.37
C MET A 164 -11.49 -6.39 -12.47
N VAL A 165 -11.08 -5.41 -11.67
CA VAL A 165 -9.68 -4.97 -11.55
C VAL A 165 -9.11 -5.40 -10.20
N LEU A 166 -7.85 -5.81 -10.19
CA LEU A 166 -7.11 -6.06 -8.97
C LEU A 166 -6.65 -4.74 -8.35
N VAL A 167 -6.96 -4.55 -7.07
CA VAL A 167 -6.44 -3.43 -6.27
C VAL A 167 -5.57 -3.97 -5.15
N GLU A 168 -4.31 -3.56 -5.14
CA GLU A 168 -3.35 -3.83 -4.07
C GLU A 168 -3.17 -2.58 -3.21
N ARG A 169 -3.48 -2.68 -1.91
CA ARG A 169 -3.44 -1.56 -0.96
C ARG A 169 -2.33 -1.74 0.04
N PHE A 170 -1.36 -0.84 0.08
CA PHE A 170 -0.50 -0.72 1.25
C PHE A 170 -1.17 0.14 2.30
N VAL A 171 -1.29 -0.38 3.52
CA VAL A 171 -1.81 0.34 4.69
C VAL A 171 -0.68 0.53 5.69
N VAL A 172 -0.31 1.78 5.93
CA VAL A 172 0.68 2.16 6.94
C VAL A 172 -0.06 2.53 8.22
N LYS A 173 0.22 1.80 9.30
CA LYS A 173 -0.44 1.92 10.60
C LYS A 173 0.56 2.30 11.68
N ARG A 174 0.14 3.15 12.61
CA ARG A 174 0.84 3.31 13.88
C ARG A 174 0.71 2.02 14.69
N MET A 175 1.58 1.84 15.69
CA MET A 175 1.57 0.62 16.51
C MET A 175 0.32 0.46 17.39
N ASP A 176 -0.49 1.52 17.56
CA ASP A 176 -1.81 1.45 18.21
C ASP A 176 -2.93 0.96 17.26
N GLY A 177 -2.60 0.66 15.99
CA GLY A 177 -3.53 0.18 14.97
C GLY A 177 -4.18 1.28 14.13
N SER A 178 -4.00 2.56 14.47
CA SER A 178 -4.53 3.68 13.70
C SER A 178 -3.82 3.81 12.34
N VAL A 179 -4.59 4.10 11.29
CA VAL A 179 -4.06 4.26 9.92
C VAL A 179 -3.49 5.66 9.76
N VAL A 180 -2.27 5.74 9.23
CA VAL A 180 -1.62 6.99 8.84
C VAL A 180 -1.97 7.32 7.39
N VAL A 181 -1.67 6.39 6.49
CA VAL A 181 -1.92 6.50 5.05
C VAL A 181 -2.19 5.13 4.45
N ALA A 182 -3.02 5.08 3.43
CA ALA A 182 -3.19 3.92 2.58
C ALA A 182 -2.99 4.28 1.10
N ILE A 183 -2.26 3.44 0.37
CA ILE A 183 -1.90 3.64 -1.03
C ILE A 183 -2.44 2.46 -1.82
N ASP A 184 -3.43 2.72 -2.67
CA ASP A 184 -4.02 1.79 -3.63
C ASP A 184 -3.23 1.82 -4.94
N PHE A 185 -2.86 0.64 -5.42
CA PHE A 185 -2.36 0.38 -6.76
C PHE A 185 -3.42 -0.41 -7.52
N VAL A 186 -3.97 0.17 -8.58
CA VAL A 186 -5.01 -0.42 -9.42
C VAL A 186 -4.38 -0.97 -10.68
N HIS A 187 -4.48 -2.29 -10.88
CA HIS A 187 -3.98 -2.98 -12.06
C HIS A 187 -5.04 -2.96 -13.16
N LEU A 188 -4.87 -2.08 -14.14
CA LEU A 188 -5.87 -1.84 -15.19
C LEU A 188 -5.90 -2.95 -16.26
N ASN A 189 -4.82 -3.72 -16.39
CA ASN A 189 -4.67 -4.78 -17.39
C ASN A 189 -4.95 -6.19 -16.83
N VAL A 190 -5.21 -6.31 -15.53
CA VAL A 190 -5.55 -7.59 -14.92
C VAL A 190 -7.06 -7.65 -14.83
N THR A 191 -7.71 -8.18 -15.86
CA THR A 191 -9.16 -8.38 -15.88
C THR A 191 -9.50 -9.85 -15.77
N LYS A 192 -10.55 -10.17 -15.01
CA LYS A 192 -11.09 -11.54 -14.92
C LYS A 192 -12.57 -11.51 -15.26
N ALA A 193 -12.99 -12.37 -16.19
CA ALA A 193 -14.40 -12.52 -16.51
C ALA A 193 -15.12 -13.24 -15.36
N ASN A 194 -16.18 -12.62 -14.83
CA ASN A 194 -17.04 -13.25 -13.84
C ASN A 194 -17.82 -14.40 -14.51
N LYS A 195 -17.48 -15.66 -14.21
CA LYS A 195 -18.33 -16.81 -14.59
C LYS A 195 -19.40 -16.96 -13.51
N LEU A 196 -20.56 -16.37 -13.76
CA LEU A 196 -21.78 -16.74 -13.05
C LEU A 196 -22.08 -18.21 -13.38
N VAL A 197 -22.11 -19.05 -12.34
CA VAL A 197 -22.56 -20.45 -12.41
C VAL A 197 -24.08 -20.49 -12.45
#